data_AF-K9RAM2-F1
#
_entry.id   AF-K9RAM2-F1
#
_cell.length_a   1.000
_cell.length_b   1.000
_cell.length_c   1.000
_cell.angle_alpha   90.00
_cell.angle_beta   90.00
_cell.angle_gamma   90.00
#
_symmetry.space_group_name_H-M   'P 1'
#
loop_
_entity.id
_entity.type
_entity.pdbx_description
1 polymer ?
#
loop_
_entity_poly.entity_id
_entity_poly.type
_entity_poly.pdbx_seq_one_letter_code
_entity_poly.pdbx_strand_id
1 'polypeptide(L)' 'MKKIVTLKATLKLANKLPLVDKVRLIEQIALQIEQEFTKIQPQSQRKSLRGIWQGANITESDIDEVRKEMWNNFPREDI' A
#
# COMPACT_ATOMS: atom_id res chain seq x y z
N MET A 1 35.28 6.69 12.53
CA MET A 1 34.55 6.93 13.81
C MET A 1 33.09 7.25 13.50
N LYS A 2 32.14 6.45 13.99
CA LYS A 2 30.70 6.65 13.72
C LYS A 2 30.24 7.83 14.60
N LYS A 3 30.09 9.03 14.02
CA LYS A 3 29.51 10.17 14.75
C LYS A 3 28.05 9.85 15.05
N ILE A 4 27.73 9.69 16.32
CA ILE A 4 26.35 9.53 16.78
C ILE A 4 25.70 10.90 16.67
N VAL A 5 24.96 11.12 15.58
CA VAL A 5 24.19 12.35 15.38
C VAL A 5 22.86 12.18 16.10
N THR A 6 22.62 13.01 17.12
CA THR A 6 21.36 13.00 17.88
C THR A 6 20.34 13.95 17.28
N LEU A 7 19.05 13.61 17.37
CA LEU A 7 17.95 14.44 16.86
C LEU A 7 17.96 15.86 17.48
N LYS A 8 18.32 15.96 18.76
CA LYS A 8 18.45 17.25 19.44
C LYS A 8 19.57 18.10 18.82
N ALA A 9 20.67 17.48 18.42
CA ALA A 9 21.77 18.19 17.77
C ALA A 9 21.41 18.63 16.34
N THR A 10 20.69 17.80 15.58
CA THR A 10 20.24 18.15 14.22
C THR A 10 19.23 19.29 14.25
N LEU A 11 18.26 19.28 15.18
CA LEU A 11 17.31 20.38 15.34
C LEU A 11 18.00 21.71 15.66
N LYS A 12 19.03 21.69 16.51
CA LYS A 12 19.82 22.90 16.81
C LYS A 12 20.51 23.47 15.56
N LEU A 13 20.94 22.61 14.63
CA LEU A 13 21.56 23.06 13.37
C LEU A 13 20.51 23.53 12.37
N ALA A 14 19.42 22.77 12.19
CA ALA A 14 18.32 23.14 11.31
C ALA A 14 17.71 24.50 11.70
N ASN A 15 17.66 24.80 13.00
CA ASN A 15 17.14 26.08 13.48
C ASN A 15 17.97 27.31 13.07
N LYS A 16 19.26 27.13 12.73
CA LYS A 16 20.14 28.21 12.25
C LYS A 16 19.93 28.56 10.77
N LEU A 17 19.19 27.73 10.02
CA LEU A 17 18.88 28.00 8.62
C LEU A 17 17.84 29.13 8.50
N PRO A 18 17.87 29.91 7.41
CA PRO A 18 16.80 30.83 7.09
C PRO A 18 15.50 30.06 6.79
N LEU A 19 14.35 30.73 6.89
CA LEU A 19 13.04 30.09 6.75
C LEU A 19 12.89 29.31 5.43
N VAL A 20 13.34 29.91 4.32
CA VAL A 20 13.28 29.29 2.97
C VAL A 20 14.05 27.96 2.93
N ASP A 21 15.22 27.91 3.56
CA ASP A 21 16.03 26.69 3.56
C ASP A 21 15.48 25.64 4.53
N LYS A 22 14.78 26.03 5.60
CA LYS A 22 14.04 25.08 6.44
C LYS A 22 12.94 24.39 5.66
N VAL A 23 12.20 25.12 4.83
CA VAL A 23 11.14 24.55 3.98
C VAL A 23 11.74 23.55 2.98
N ARG A 24 12.81 23.94 2.28
CA ARG A 24 13.52 23.04 1.36
C ARG A 24 14.06 21.77 2.04
N LEU A 25 14.59 21.91 3.27
CA LEU A 25 15.04 20.78 4.06
C LEU A 25 13.89 19.80 4.35
N ILE A 26 12.71 20.32 4.71
CA ILE A 26 11.52 19.49 4.97
C ILE A 26 11.11 18.73 3.71
N GLU A 27 11.04 19.40 2.56
CA GLU A 27 10.70 18.76 1.28
C GLU A 27 11.67 17.62 0.93
N GLN A 28 12.97 17.86 1.07
CA GLN A 28 13.99 16.85 0.78
C GLN A 28 13.91 15.65 1.75
N ILE A 29 13.72 15.90 3.05
CA ILE A 29 13.60 14.83 4.05
C ILE A 29 12.33 14.01 3.81
N ALA A 30 11.21 14.66 3.51
CA ALA A 30 9.96 13.96 3.21
C ALA A 30 10.12 13.00 2.03
N LEU A 31 10.74 13.46 0.93
CA LEU A 31 11.00 12.64 -0.25
C LEU A 31 11.95 11.46 0.04
N GLN A 32 12.96 11.67 0.88
CA GLN A 32 13.85 10.59 1.32
C GLN A 32 13.11 9.54 2.15
N ILE A 33 12.25 9.97 3.08
CA ILE A 33 11.43 9.06 3.91
C ILE A 33 10.51 8.22 3.04
N GLU A 34 9.84 8.80 2.04
CA GLU A 34 8.98 8.03 1.12
C GLU A 34 9.74 6.95 0.35
N GLN A 35 10.95 7.29 -0.13
CA GLN A 35 11.82 6.33 -0.81
C GLN A 35 12.29 5.20 0.12
N GLU A 36 12.65 5.53 1.35
CA GLU A 36 13.03 4.54 2.37
C GLU A 36 11.84 3.65 2.74
N PHE A 37 10.65 4.22 2.91
CA PHE A 37 9.43 3.48 3.22
C PHE A 37 9.08 2.48 2.12
N THR A 38 9.21 2.88 0.85
CA THR A 38 8.99 2.01 -0.31
C THR A 38 9.99 0.84 -0.37
N LYS A 39 11.20 1.01 0.16
CA LYS A 39 12.22 -0.05 0.25
C LYS A 39 12.00 -0.96 1.46
N ILE A 40 11.48 -0.42 2.56
CA ILE A 40 11.24 -1.14 3.81
C ILE A 40 9.97 -1.98 3.73
N GLN A 41 8.92 -1.51 3.06
CA GLN A 41 7.81 -2.38 2.71
C GLN A 41 8.33 -3.42 1.72
N PRO A 42 8.38 -4.72 2.09
CA PRO A 42 8.53 -5.73 1.08
C PRO A 42 7.31 -5.52 0.18
N GLN A 43 7.54 -5.18 -1.09
CA GLN A 43 6.54 -5.45 -2.11
C GLN A 43 6.32 -6.95 -2.01
N SER A 44 5.33 -7.37 -1.20
CA SER A 44 4.96 -8.77 -1.09
C SER A 44 4.73 -9.17 -2.54
N GLN A 45 5.63 -10.00 -3.05
CA GLN A 45 5.68 -10.35 -4.46
C GLN A 45 4.25 -10.74 -4.82
N ARG A 46 3.57 -9.92 -5.65
CA ARG A 46 2.13 -10.10 -5.89
C ARG A 46 1.97 -11.54 -6.36
N LYS A 47 1.40 -12.39 -5.52
CA LYS A 47 1.27 -13.82 -5.85
C LYS A 47 0.27 -13.87 -6.99
N SER A 48 0.67 -14.52 -8.08
CA SER A 48 -0.19 -14.70 -9.25
C SER A 48 -1.46 -15.42 -8.81
N LEU A 49 -2.63 -14.82 -9.06
CA LEU A 49 -3.92 -15.45 -8.81
C LEU A 49 -4.19 -16.61 -9.79
N ARG A 50 -3.35 -16.80 -10.82
CA ARG A 50 -3.49 -17.91 -11.78
C ARG A 50 -3.48 -19.29 -11.13
N GLY A 51 -2.83 -19.45 -9.97
CA GLY A 51 -2.80 -20.70 -9.22
C GLY A 51 -4.05 -20.96 -8.36
N ILE A 52 -4.93 -19.97 -8.16
CA ILE A 52 -6.10 -20.13 -7.27
C ILE A 52 -7.10 -21.13 -7.82
N TRP A 53 -7.25 -21.19 -9.15
CA TRP A 53 -8.17 -22.10 -9.83
C TRP A 53 -7.52 -23.42 -10.25
N GLN A 54 -6.25 -23.65 -9.90
CA GLN A 54 -5.57 -24.88 -10.28
C GLN A 54 -6.18 -26.07 -9.51
N GLY A 55 -6.78 -27.01 -10.25
CA GLY A 55 -7.45 -28.18 -9.67
C GLY A 55 -8.93 -27.96 -9.31
N ALA A 56 -9.47 -26.76 -9.52
CA ALA A 56 -10.90 -26.55 -9.45
C ALA A 56 -11.56 -27.21 -10.68
N ASN A 57 -12.49 -28.12 -10.44
CA ASN A 57 -13.33 -28.71 -11.47
C ASN A 57 -14.76 -28.17 -11.30
N ILE A 58 -15.03 -27.04 -11.94
CA ILE A 58 -16.33 -26.38 -11.88
C ILE A 58 -17.20 -26.97 -12.98
N THR A 59 -18.29 -27.60 -12.58
CA THR A 59 -19.29 -28.14 -13.49
C THR A 59 -20.37 -27.10 -13.79
N GLU A 60 -21.17 -27.35 -14.83
CA GLU A 60 -22.28 -26.48 -15.21
C GLU A 60 -23.33 -26.38 -14.08
N SER A 61 -23.57 -27.47 -13.34
CA SER A 61 -24.47 -27.46 -12.19
C SER A 61 -23.98 -26.57 -11.06
N ASP A 62 -22.67 -26.54 -10.79
CA ASP A 62 -22.10 -25.69 -9.75
C ASP A 62 -22.31 -24.20 -10.07
N ILE A 63 -22.23 -23.83 -11.36
CA ILE A 63 -22.48 -22.46 -11.83
C ILE A 63 -23.97 -22.11 -11.69
N ASP A 64 -24.86 -23.05 -12.02
CA ASP A 64 -26.31 -22.84 -11.95
C ASP A 64 -26.81 -22.72 -10.51
N GLU A 65 -26.25 -23.48 -9.57
CA GLU A 65 -26.55 -23.37 -8.14
C GLU A 65 -26.15 -22.00 -7.59
N VAL A 66 -24.91 -21.57 -7.83
CA VAL A 66 -24.43 -20.25 -7.38
C VAL A 66 -25.24 -19.12 -8.01
N ARG A 67 -25.63 -19.25 -9.29
CA ARG A 67 -26.47 -18.27 -9.97
C ARG A 67 -27.85 -18.16 -9.30
N LYS A 68 -28.47 -19.29 -8.94
CA LYS A 68 -29.76 -19.30 -8.24
C LYS A 68 -29.66 -18.63 -6.87
N GLU A 69 -28.62 -18.92 -6.09
CA GLU A 69 -28.40 -18.31 -4.78
C GLU A 69 -28.19 -16.79 -4.88
N MET A 70 -27.37 -16.34 -5.83
CA MET A 70 -27.11 -14.91 -6.08
C MET A 70 -28.37 -14.18 -6.57
N TRP A 71 -29.15 -14.81 -7.45
CA TRP A 71 -30.35 -14.22 -8.05
C TRP A 71 -31.62 -14.30 -7.19
N ASN A 72 -31.58 -15.00 -6.06
CA ASN A 72 -32.68 -15.00 -5.08
C ASN A 72 -32.86 -13.63 -4.42
N ASN A 73 -31.77 -12.87 -4.24
CA ASN A 73 -31.80 -11.52 -3.67
C ASN A 73 -31.89 -10.42 -4.74
N PHE A 74 -32.08 -10.77 -6.01
CA PHE A 74 -32.19 -9.78 -7.07
C PHE A 74 -33.63 -9.21 -7.07
N PRO A 75 -33.83 -7.90 -6.88
CA PRO A 75 -35.16 -7.31 -6.86
C PRO A 75 -35.82 -7.52 -8.22
N ARG A 76 -36.99 -8.20 -8.24
CA ARG A 76 -37.74 -8.53 -9.46
C ARG A 76 -39.03 -7.71 -9.63
N GLU A 77 -39.29 -6.78 -8.71
CA GLU A 77 -40.52 -5.97 -8.69
C GLU A 77 -40.30 -4.51 -9.12
N ASP A 78 -39.47 -4.29 -10.14
CA ASP A 78 -39.44 -3.02 -10.87
C ASP A 78 -39.96 -3.24 -12.29
N ILE A 79 -41.29 -3.37 -12.44
CA ILE A 79 -42.04 -3.05 -13.66
C ILE A 79 -43.38 -2.41 -13.25
#